data_AF-A0A392RGP0-F1
#
_entry.id   AF-A0A392RGP0-F1
#
_cell.length_a   1.000
_cell.length_b   1.000
_cell.length_c   1.000
_cell.angle_alpha   90.00
_cell.angle_beta   90.00
_cell.angle_gamma   90.00
#
_symmetry.space_group_name_H-M   'P 1'
#
loop_
_entity.id
_entity.type
_entity.pdbx_description
1 polymer ?
#
loop_
_entity_poly.entity_id
_entity_poly.type
_entity_poly.pdbx_seq_one_letter_code
_entity_poly.pdbx_strand_id
1 'polypeptide(L)'
;RAELVEKIRVLGQDVLDGVSFGFNNAVDQLKILNPTAELDTEELSMLKRVGNGQIIIPPEYAEMVEEEEEDEQENGEKGQEEEGHDESNS
;
A
#
# COMPACT_ATOMS: atom_id res chain seq x y z
N ARG A 1 21.81 14.64 -4.57
CA ARG A 1 21.44 13.21 -4.73
C ARG A 1 20.51 12.77 -3.60
N ALA A 2 20.89 12.94 -2.32
CA ALA A 2 20.03 12.63 -1.17
C ALA A 2 18.65 13.32 -1.21
N GLU A 3 18.59 14.62 -1.47
CA GLU A 3 17.30 15.36 -1.54
C GLU A 3 16.34 14.83 -2.63
N LEU A 4 16.87 14.38 -3.77
CA LEU A 4 16.04 13.82 -4.84
C LEU A 4 15.48 12.45 -4.44
N VAL A 5 16.31 11.62 -3.80
CA VAL A 5 15.88 10.31 -3.29
C VAL A 5 14.76 10.48 -2.26
N GLU A 6 14.90 11.43 -1.35
CA GLU A 6 13.86 11.69 -0.34
C GLU A 6 12.55 12.17 -0.96
N LYS A 7 12.60 13.06 -1.95
CA LYS A 7 11.39 13.49 -2.68
C LYS A 7 10.70 12.35 -3.42
N ILE A 8 11.47 11.43 -4.00
CA ILE A 8 10.93 10.23 -4.67
C ILE A 8 10.25 9.32 -3.64
N ARG A 9 10.87 9.13 -2.46
CA ARG A 9 10.31 8.32 -1.37
C ARG A 9 8.98 8.90 -0.88
N VAL A 10 8.93 10.20 -0.59
CA VAL A 10 7.70 10.88 -0.14
C VAL A 10 6.61 10.78 -1.20
N LEU A 11 6.94 11.06 -2.47
CA LEU A 11 5.97 10.94 -3.56
C LEU A 11 5.46 9.51 -3.73
N GLY A 12 6.33 8.51 -3.55
CA GLY A 12 5.95 7.11 -3.55
C GLY A 12 4.93 6.80 -2.46
N GLN A 13 5.19 7.26 -1.23
CA GLN A 13 4.26 7.08 -0.11
C GLN A 13 2.91 7.78 -0.36
N ASP A 14 2.92 9.03 -0.82
CA ASP A 14 1.69 9.78 -1.11
C ASP A 14 0.81 9.07 -2.15
N VAL A 15 1.44 8.45 -3.16
CA VAL A 15 0.75 7.65 -4.18
C VAL A 15 0.15 6.39 -3.57
N LEU A 16 0.92 5.64 -2.76
CA LEU A 16 0.44 4.43 -2.09
C LEU A 16 -0.75 4.73 -1.16
N ASP A 17 -0.66 5.81 -0.38
CA ASP A 17 -1.72 6.25 0.52
C ASP A 17 -2.98 6.65 -0.26
N GLY A 18 -2.81 7.38 -1.36
CA GLY A 18 -3.91 7.79 -2.24
C GLY A 18 -4.64 6.61 -2.88
N VAL A 19 -3.90 5.61 -3.37
CA VAL A 19 -4.47 4.38 -3.95
C VAL A 19 -5.20 3.57 -2.89
N SER A 20 -4.59 3.39 -1.71
CA SER A 20 -5.18 2.66 -0.58
C SER A 20 -6.49 3.29 -0.12
N PHE A 21 -6.51 4.62 0.03
CA PHE A 21 -7.71 5.37 0.35
C PHE A 21 -8.81 5.22 -0.71
N GLY A 22 -8.45 5.40 -1.98
CA GLY A 22 -9.40 5.28 -3.09
C GLY A 22 -10.03 3.90 -3.19
N PHE A 23 -9.22 2.85 -3.01
CA PHE A 23 -9.67 1.46 -2.98
C PHE A 23 -10.64 1.19 -1.83
N ASN A 24 -10.25 1.54 -0.59
CA ASN A 24 -11.10 1.33 0.59
C ASN A 24 -12.44 2.05 0.46
N ASN A 25 -12.43 3.30 -0.01
CA ASN A 25 -13.64 4.07 -0.25
C ASN A 25 -14.54 3.45 -1.33
N ALA A 26 -13.96 2.88 -2.39
CA ALA A 26 -14.74 2.16 -3.42
C ALA A 26 -15.36 0.87 -2.86
N VAL A 27 -14.61 0.11 -2.05
CA VAL A 27 -15.11 -1.10 -1.37
C VAL A 27 -16.27 -0.75 -0.44
N ASP A 28 -16.15 0.33 0.35
CA ASP A 28 -17.22 0.79 1.24
C ASP A 28 -18.48 1.20 0.48
N GLN A 29 -18.33 1.91 -0.65
CA GLN A 29 -19.45 2.22 -1.53
C GLN A 29 -20.12 0.96 -2.09
N LEU A 30 -19.34 -0.06 -2.48
CA LEU A 30 -19.89 -1.32 -2.97
C LEU A 30 -20.65 -2.08 -1.89
N LYS A 31 -20.17 -2.07 -0.63
CA LYS A 31 -20.87 -2.66 0.52
C LYS A 31 -22.22 -1.97 0.78
N ILE A 32 -22.28 -0.64 0.64
CA ILE A 32 -23.54 0.12 0.77
C ILE A 32 -24.54 -0.29 -0.32
N LEU A 33 -24.09 -0.42 -1.57
CA LEU A 33 -24.94 -0.77 -2.70
C LEU A 33 -25.35 -2.25 -2.69
N ASN A 34 -24.56 -3.13 -2.05
CA ASN A 34 -24.77 -4.57 -2.03
C ASN A 34 -24.73 -5.13 -0.59
N PRO A 35 -25.71 -4.79 0.28
CA PRO A 35 -25.65 -5.07 1.71
C PRO A 35 -25.70 -6.56 2.09
N THR A 36 -26.06 -7.44 1.16
CA THR A 36 -26.09 -8.90 1.37
C THR A 36 -24.90 -9.62 0.74
N ALA A 37 -24.07 -8.92 -0.03
CA ALA A 37 -22.89 -9.50 -0.65
C ALA A 37 -21.73 -9.42 0.35
N GLU A 38 -21.07 -10.54 0.58
CA GLU A 38 -19.80 -10.58 1.29
C GLU A 38 -18.68 -10.32 0.28
N LEU A 39 -17.96 -9.21 0.47
CA LEU A 39 -16.81 -8.85 -0.36
C LEU A 39 -15.55 -9.29 0.36
N ASP A 40 -14.84 -10.25 -0.21
CA ASP A 40 -13.50 -10.63 0.19
C ASP A 40 -12.49 -9.74 -0.55
N THR A 41 -11.68 -9.02 0.22
CA THR A 41 -10.64 -8.14 -0.30
C THR A 41 -9.24 -8.50 0.21
N GLU A 42 -9.09 -9.55 1.02
CA GLU A 42 -7.83 -9.86 1.71
C GLU A 42 -6.71 -10.25 0.74
N GLU A 43 -7.03 -10.95 -0.34
CA GLU A 43 -6.02 -11.40 -1.33
C GLU A 43 -5.84 -10.43 -2.52
N LEU A 44 -6.53 -9.29 -2.50
CA LEU A 44 -6.44 -8.30 -3.58
C LEU A 44 -5.15 -7.48 -3.44
N SER A 45 -4.38 -7.39 -4.52
CA SER A 45 -3.18 -6.57 -4.66
C SER A 45 -3.20 -5.85 -6.01
N MET A 46 -2.44 -4.76 -6.13
CA MET A 46 -2.28 -4.02 -7.39
C MET A 46 -1.75 -4.90 -8.52
N LEU A 47 -0.95 -5.92 -8.21
CA LEU A 47 -0.31 -6.81 -9.18
C LEU A 47 -1.19 -8.01 -9.56
N LYS A 48 -2.28 -8.24 -8.84
CA LYS A 48 -3.21 -9.35 -9.07
C LYS A 48 -4.45 -8.87 -9.83
N ARG A 49 -5.13 -9.78 -10.53
CA ARG A 49 -6.42 -9.50 -11.19
C ARG A 49 -7.36 -10.69 -11.12
N VAL A 50 -8.65 -10.46 -11.38
CA VAL A 50 -9.62 -11.54 -11.51
C VAL A 50 -9.56 -12.16 -12.92
N GLY A 51 -9.31 -13.47 -13.01
CA GLY A 51 -9.38 -14.27 -14.23
C GLY A 51 -10.17 -15.56 -13.97
N ASN A 52 -11.18 -15.84 -14.80
CA ASN A 52 -12.06 -17.01 -14.64
C ASN A 52 -12.70 -17.14 -13.24
N GLY A 53 -12.99 -16.00 -12.58
CA GLY A 53 -13.55 -15.98 -11.23
C GLY A 53 -12.56 -16.27 -10.10
N GLN A 54 -11.26 -16.33 -10.39
CA GLN A 54 -10.19 -16.48 -9.41
C GLN A 54 -9.24 -15.29 -9.46
N ILE A 55 -8.61 -14.98 -8.34
CA ILE A 55 -7.51 -14.03 -8.27
C ILE A 55 -6.28 -14.72 -8.86
N ILE A 56 -5.65 -14.07 -9.84
CA ILE A 56 -4.45 -14.58 -10.51
C ILE A 56 -3.39 -13.48 -10.59
N ILE A 57 -2.13 -13.90 -10.58
CA ILE A 57 -1.00 -13.05 -10.93
C ILE A 57 -0.82 -13.11 -12.45
N PRO A 58 -0.97 -12.00 -13.19
CA PRO A 58 -0.65 -11.98 -14.61
C PRO A 58 0.83 -12.29 -14.85
N PRO A 59 1.19 -13.02 -15.92
CA PRO A 59 2.58 -13.39 -16.19
C PRO A 59 3.54 -12.20 -16.22
N GLU A 60 3.07 -11.04 -16.69
CA GLU A 60 3.84 -9.79 -16.72
C GLU A 60 4.20 -9.21 -15.35
N TYR A 61 3.54 -9.67 -14.27
CA TYR A 61 3.78 -9.23 -12.89
C TYR A 61 4.36 -10.33 -12.00
N ALA A 62 4.62 -11.53 -12.53
CA ALA A 62 5.08 -12.66 -11.73
C ALA A 62 6.38 -12.36 -10.95
N GLU A 63 7.32 -11.66 -11.59
CA GLU A 63 8.61 -11.30 -10.97
C GLU A 63 8.46 -10.16 -9.94
N MET A 64 7.56 -9.20 -10.18
CA MET A 64 7.34 -8.06 -9.28
C MET A 64 6.61 -8.44 -7.98
N VAL A 65 5.80 -9.50 -7.99
CA VAL A 65 5.13 -9.98 -6.78
C VAL A 65 6.13 -10.53 -5.76
N GLU A 66 7.19 -11.19 -6.22
CA GLU A 66 8.24 -11.69 -5.31
C GLU A 66 8.96 -10.53 -4.62
N GLU A 67 9.17 -9.41 -5.32
CA GLU A 67 9.78 -8.20 -4.76
C GLU A 67 8.84 -7.44 -3.80
N GLU A 68 7.53 -7.33 -4.12
CA GLU A 68 6.53 -6.66 -3.24
C GLU A 68 6.41 -7.36 -1.87
N GLU A 69 6.36 -8.70 -1.84
CA GLU A 69 6.22 -9.49 -0.61
C GLU A 69 7.49 -9.46 0.27
N GLU A 70 8.65 -9.14 -0.32
CA GLU A 70 9.91 -8.91 0.39
C GLU A 70 9.97 -7.50 1.00
N ASP A 71 9.54 -6.47 0.26
CA ASP A 71 9.51 -5.07 0.72
C ASP A 71 8.46 -4.84 1.84
N GLU A 72 7.33 -5.55 1.81
CA GLU A 72 6.32 -5.52 2.89
C GLU A 72 6.86 -6.08 4.21
N GLN A 73 7.84 -7.00 4.18
CA GLN A 73 8.49 -7.53 5.38
C GLN A 73 9.54 -6.58 5.94
N GLU A 74 10.23 -5.82 5.10
CA GLU A 74 11.27 -4.86 5.52
C GLU A 74 10.67 -3.56 6.11
N ASN A 75 9.48 -3.15 5.67
CA ASN A 75 8.83 -1.92 6.16
C ASN A 75 8.17 -2.06 7.55
N GLY A 76 8.24 -3.24 8.17
CA GLY A 76 7.72 -3.53 9.52
C GLY A 76 8.58 -3.01 10.68
N GLU A 77 9.82 -2.56 10.42
CA GLU A 77 10.71 -1.97 11.43
C GLU A 77 11.17 -0.57 11.00
N LYS A 78 10.34 0.45 11.21
CA LYS A 78 10.87 1.82 11.38
C LYS A 78 10.38 2.44 12.68
N GLY A 79 11.33 2.46 13.61
CA GLY A 79 11.22 3.02 14.93
C GLY A 79 10.69 4.45 14.91
N GLN A 80 9.81 4.69 15.87
CA GLN A 80 9.53 6.02 16.38
C GLN A 80 10.83 6.57 16.97
N GLU A 81 11.62 7.30 16.19
CA GLU A 81 12.56 8.24 16.79
C GLU A 81 11.73 9.43 17.28
N GLU A 82 11.45 9.43 18.59
CA GLU A 82 11.01 10.62 19.31
C GLU A 82 11.99 11.76 18.98
N GLU A 83 11.51 12.79 18.29
CA GLU A 83 12.21 14.08 18.25
C GLU A 83 12.16 14.69 19.65
N GLY A 84 13.19 14.37 20.44
CA GLY A 84 13.51 15.03 21.68
C GLY A 84 13.73 16.52 21.42
N HIS A 85 12.72 17.32 21.76
CA HIS A 85 12.79 18.76 21.78
C HIS A 85 13.63 19.21 22.98
N ASP A 86 14.96 19.25 22.82
CA ASP A 86 15.87 19.94 23.73
C ASP A 86 16.51 21.10 22.98
N GLU A 87 15.95 22.30 23.12
CA GLU A 87 16.76 23.52 23.13
C GLU A 87 16.32 24.40 24.30
N SER A 88 16.91 24.11 25.47
CA SER A 88 17.04 25.07 26.55
C SER A 88 18.30 25.94 26.37
N ASN A 89 18.08 27.26 26.34
CA ASN A 89 18.98 28.38 26.65
C ASN A 89 20.01 28.87 25.62
N SER A 90 19.75 30.06 25.07
CA SER A 90 20.62 31.24 25.20
C SER A 90 19.82 32.54 25.14
#